data_AF-A0AAV0E404-F1
#
_entry.id   AF-A0AAV0E404-F1
#
_cell.length_a   1.000
_cell.length_b   1.000
_cell.length_c   1.000
_cell.angle_alpha   90.00
_cell.angle_beta   90.00
_cell.angle_gamma   90.00
#
_symmetry.space_group_name_H-M   'P 1'
#
loop_
_entity.id
_entity.type
_entity.pdbx_description
1 polymer ?
#
loop_
_entity_poly.entity_id
_entity_poly.type
_entity_poly.pdbx_seq_one_letter_code
_entity_poly.pdbx_strand_id
1 'polypeptide(L)'
;MLTSLDDPYTHFLSPAEFSKMARYDMTSIGINLMEVPDDNQGVKLKVSGLLLDGPARSAGVRQGDELMSVNGIDVKGKSSFEASSLIQGPGGTLVKLMVKHGKCGPVESVDVERQPSARTPVFYRMEQIDHGSSLVGYVRLKEFNALAKKDIVTAMQRLRDMGASSFVLDLRDNLGGLVQAGVEIAKLFLNEGEMV
;
A
#
# COMPACT_ATOMS: atom_id res chain seq x y z
N MET A 1 12.45 -31.18 -1.26
CA MET A 1 11.34 -31.12 -2.25
C MET A 1 11.23 -29.75 -2.91
N LEU A 2 11.31 -28.63 -2.18
CA LEU A 2 11.40 -27.30 -2.82
C LEU A 2 12.84 -26.83 -3.03
N THR A 3 13.76 -27.20 -2.14
CA THR A 3 15.20 -26.97 -2.29
C THR A 3 15.82 -27.60 -3.54
N SER A 4 15.15 -28.55 -4.20
CA SER A 4 15.59 -29.15 -5.46
C SER A 4 15.25 -28.33 -6.70
N LEU A 5 14.50 -27.24 -6.55
CA LEU A 5 14.17 -26.32 -7.65
C LEU A 5 15.30 -25.31 -7.90
N ASP A 6 16.26 -25.20 -6.97
CA ASP A 6 17.35 -24.20 -6.99
C ASP A 6 16.87 -22.77 -7.28
N ASP A 7 15.62 -22.49 -6.90
CA ASP A 7 14.95 -21.20 -7.10
C ASP A 7 14.90 -20.46 -5.76
N PRO A 8 15.67 -19.35 -5.59
CA PRO A 8 15.72 -18.60 -4.35
C PRO A 8 14.41 -17.88 -4.02
N TYR A 9 13.41 -17.90 -4.90
CA TYR A 9 12.08 -17.31 -4.67
C TYR A 9 11.02 -18.33 -4.25
N THR A 10 11.30 -19.63 -4.37
CA THR A 10 10.35 -20.69 -4.01
C THR A 10 10.57 -21.17 -2.57
N HIS A 11 9.65 -20.82 -1.68
CA HIS A 11 9.68 -21.20 -0.26
C HIS A 11 8.36 -21.80 0.20
N PHE A 12 8.43 -22.82 1.05
CA PHE A 12 7.25 -23.28 1.79
C PHE A 12 7.06 -22.39 3.01
N LEU A 13 5.87 -21.83 3.17
CA LEU A 13 5.49 -21.10 4.38
C LEU A 13 4.61 -22.00 5.24
N SER A 14 5.00 -22.19 6.50
CA SER A 14 4.12 -22.80 7.50
C SER A 14 2.87 -21.92 7.72
N PRO A 15 1.75 -22.46 8.24
CA PRO A 15 0.55 -21.66 8.53
C PRO A 15 0.83 -20.43 9.42
N ALA A 16 1.79 -20.52 10.35
CA ALA A 16 2.19 -19.40 11.20
C ALA A 16 3.00 -18.34 10.44
N GLU A 17 3.86 -18.72 9.50
CA GLU A 17 4.62 -17.81 8.64
C GLU A 17 3.72 -17.17 7.58
N PHE A 18 2.82 -17.95 6.99
CA PHE A 18 1.78 -17.45 6.10
C PHE A 18 0.85 -16.47 6.81
N SER A 19 0.42 -16.77 8.03
CA SER A 19 -0.38 -15.84 8.83
C SER A 19 0.38 -14.56 9.18
N LYS A 20 1.72 -14.61 9.35
CA LYS A 20 2.56 -13.42 9.51
C LYS A 20 2.71 -12.64 8.20
N MET A 21 2.69 -13.31 7.06
CA MET A 21 2.72 -12.70 5.73
C MET A 21 1.38 -12.07 5.35
N ALA A 22 0.26 -12.72 5.68
CA ALA A 22 -1.10 -12.19 5.49
C ALA A 22 -1.40 -10.97 6.38
N ARG A 23 -0.68 -10.82 7.50
CA ARG A 23 -0.68 -9.60 8.33
C ARG A 23 -0.07 -8.39 7.63
N TYR A 24 0.46 -8.50 6.41
CA TYR A 24 0.99 -7.37 5.65
C TYR A 24 -0.06 -6.61 4.82
N ASP A 25 -1.35 -7.01 4.83
CA ASP A 25 -2.41 -6.16 4.29
C ASP A 25 -2.72 -5.00 5.24
N MET A 26 -1.85 -4.00 5.16
CA MET A 26 -2.02 -2.72 5.82
C MET A 26 -3.30 -2.07 5.33
N THR A 27 -4.21 -1.77 6.26
CA THR A 27 -5.43 -1.02 5.95
C THR A 27 -5.10 0.38 5.45
N SER A 28 -6.05 1.04 4.77
CA SER A 28 -5.91 2.42 4.30
C SER A 28 -5.58 3.45 5.40
N ILE A 29 -5.76 3.10 6.67
CA ILE A 29 -5.41 3.95 7.82
C ILE A 29 -4.09 3.57 8.48
N GLY A 30 -3.37 2.58 7.95
CA GLY A 30 -2.07 2.17 8.47
C GLY A 30 -2.13 1.24 9.69
N ILE A 31 -3.14 0.37 9.82
CA ILE A 31 -3.18 -0.69 10.84
C ILE A 31 -3.24 -2.09 10.25
N ASN A 32 -2.66 -3.06 10.97
CA ASN A 32 -2.74 -4.50 10.74
C ASN A 32 -3.56 -5.16 11.84
N LEU A 33 -4.62 -5.88 11.47
CA LEU A 33 -5.48 -6.60 12.40
C LEU A 33 -5.03 -8.06 12.56
N MET A 34 -5.20 -8.61 13.77
CA MET A 34 -5.09 -10.04 14.02
C MET A 34 -6.32 -10.54 14.77
N GLU A 35 -6.72 -11.76 14.44
CA GLU A 35 -7.73 -12.51 15.17
C GLU A 35 -7.12 -13.11 16.44
N VAL A 36 -7.79 -12.92 17.57
CA VAL A 36 -7.44 -13.57 18.82
C VAL A 36 -8.68 -14.24 19.43
N PRO A 37 -8.52 -15.35 20.16
CA PRO A 37 -9.62 -15.96 20.89
C PRO A 37 -10.27 -14.95 21.83
N ASP A 38 -11.60 -14.90 21.82
CA ASP A 38 -12.40 -14.21 22.81
C ASP A 38 -12.75 -15.17 23.96
N ASP A 39 -12.99 -14.62 25.16
CA ASP A 39 -13.23 -15.39 26.38
C ASP A 39 -14.52 -16.25 26.29
N ASN A 40 -15.42 -15.91 25.36
CA ASN A 40 -16.68 -16.60 25.11
C ASN A 40 -16.67 -17.53 23.87
N GLN A 41 -15.51 -18.15 23.54
CA GLN A 41 -15.33 -19.01 22.36
C GLN A 41 -15.55 -18.31 21.00
N GLY A 42 -15.62 -16.98 21.00
CA GLY A 42 -15.67 -16.17 19.78
C GLY A 42 -14.28 -15.77 19.30
N VAL A 43 -14.25 -14.94 18.26
CA VAL A 43 -13.04 -14.27 17.78
C VAL A 43 -13.20 -12.77 17.98
N LYS A 44 -12.15 -12.12 18.48
CA LYS A 44 -12.03 -10.66 18.55
C LYS A 44 -10.80 -10.19 17.78
N LEU A 45 -10.82 -8.93 17.39
CA LEU A 45 -9.78 -8.34 16.55
C LEU A 45 -8.90 -7.40 17.36
N LYS A 46 -7.59 -7.56 17.21
CA LYS A 46 -6.60 -6.67 17.83
C LYS A 46 -5.69 -6.02 16.80
N VAL A 47 -5.27 -4.79 17.09
CA VAL A 47 -4.23 -4.09 16.33
C VAL A 47 -2.88 -4.76 16.62
N SER A 48 -2.41 -5.55 15.66
CA SER A 48 -1.14 -6.28 15.77
C SER A 48 0.07 -5.43 15.39
N GLY A 49 -0.13 -4.41 14.55
CA GLY A 49 0.88 -3.46 14.12
C GLY A 49 0.22 -2.23 13.49
N LEU A 50 0.97 -1.14 13.42
CA LEU A 50 0.52 0.13 12.82
C LEU A 50 1.71 0.93 12.30
N LEU A 51 1.49 1.73 11.25
CA LEU A 51 2.49 2.65 10.71
C LEU A 51 2.75 3.78 11.72
N LEU A 52 4.02 3.99 12.09
CA LEU A 52 4.42 4.97 13.11
C LEU A 52 4.07 6.42 12.70
N ASP A 53 4.14 6.71 11.40
CA ASP A 53 3.75 7.97 10.75
C ASP A 53 2.36 7.88 10.09
N GLY A 54 1.56 6.88 10.45
CA GLY A 54 0.25 6.60 9.87
C GLY A 54 -0.92 7.39 10.49
N PRO A 55 -2.06 7.50 9.78
CA PRO A 55 -3.24 8.22 10.26
C PRO A 55 -3.80 7.61 11.55
N ALA A 56 -3.90 6.28 11.64
CA ALA A 56 -4.43 5.63 12.85
C ALA A 56 -3.58 5.94 14.09
N ARG A 57 -2.25 5.97 13.94
CA ARG A 57 -1.35 6.36 15.03
C ARG A 57 -1.58 7.81 15.46
N SER A 58 -1.69 8.70 14.49
CA SER A 58 -1.91 10.13 14.71
C SER A 58 -3.27 10.39 15.38
N ALA A 59 -4.28 9.57 15.08
CA ALA A 59 -5.61 9.60 15.67
C ALA A 59 -5.71 8.90 17.05
N GLY A 60 -4.61 8.36 17.58
CA GLY A 60 -4.56 7.80 18.93
C GLY A 60 -4.66 6.28 19.04
N VAL A 61 -4.80 5.55 17.92
CA VAL A 61 -4.79 4.08 17.89
C VAL A 61 -3.41 3.55 18.30
N ARG A 62 -3.41 2.46 19.07
CA ARG A 62 -2.22 1.85 19.66
C ARG A 62 -2.15 0.36 19.34
N GLN A 63 -0.93 -0.15 19.33
CA GLN A 63 -0.72 -1.59 19.21
C GLN A 63 -1.30 -2.29 20.44
N GLY A 64 -2.01 -3.39 20.22
CA GLY A 64 -2.69 -4.16 21.25
C GLY A 64 -4.12 -3.71 21.54
N ASP A 65 -4.58 -2.60 20.94
CA ASP A 65 -5.98 -2.17 21.03
C ASP A 65 -6.91 -3.22 20.44
N GLU A 66 -8.05 -3.41 21.07
CA GLU A 66 -9.14 -4.24 20.54
C GLU A 66 -10.06 -3.38 19.67
N LEU A 67 -10.26 -3.80 18.42
CA LEU A 67 -11.19 -3.16 17.50
C LEU A 67 -12.60 -3.69 17.78
N MET A 68 -13.51 -2.81 18.22
CA MET A 68 -14.88 -3.18 18.58
C MET A 68 -15.88 -2.89 17.46
N SER A 69 -15.72 -1.78 16.73
CA SER A 69 -16.60 -1.46 15.61
C SER A 69 -15.92 -0.57 14.57
N VAL A 70 -16.43 -0.61 13.33
CA VAL A 70 -16.02 0.24 12.21
C VAL A 70 -17.28 0.90 11.64
N ASN A 71 -17.34 2.23 11.65
CA ASN A 71 -18.50 3.03 11.23
C ASN A 71 -19.82 2.58 11.91
N GLY A 72 -19.74 2.19 13.19
CA GLY A 72 -20.89 1.69 13.96
C GLY A 72 -21.27 0.23 13.68
N ILE A 73 -20.58 -0.45 12.76
CA ILE A 73 -20.76 -1.89 12.50
C ILE A 73 -19.88 -2.66 13.48
N ASP A 74 -20.50 -3.46 14.35
CA ASP A 74 -19.79 -4.38 15.26
C ASP A 74 -18.95 -5.38 14.45
N VAL A 75 -17.70 -5.55 14.85
CA VAL A 75 -16.75 -6.49 14.21
C VAL A 75 -16.59 -7.79 14.98
N LYS A 76 -17.33 -7.99 16.07
CA LYS A 76 -17.31 -9.24 16.83
C LYS A 76 -17.70 -10.42 15.94
N GLY A 77 -16.88 -11.46 15.95
CA GLY A 77 -17.07 -12.65 15.12
C GLY A 77 -16.76 -12.47 13.62
N LYS A 78 -16.35 -11.28 13.18
CA LYS A 78 -15.81 -11.06 11.83
C LYS A 78 -14.35 -11.45 11.78
N SER A 79 -13.92 -11.92 10.60
CA SER A 79 -12.50 -12.11 10.30
C SER A 79 -11.77 -10.76 10.21
N SER A 80 -10.46 -10.82 10.37
CA SER A 80 -9.55 -9.69 10.14
C SER A 80 -9.71 -9.12 8.72
N PHE A 81 -9.94 -9.98 7.72
CA PHE A 81 -10.17 -9.59 6.33
C PHE A 81 -11.46 -8.78 6.16
N GLU A 82 -12.58 -9.25 6.74
CA GLU A 82 -13.85 -8.52 6.69
C GLU A 82 -13.76 -7.17 7.38
N ALA A 83 -13.14 -7.10 8.56
CA ALA A 83 -12.96 -5.84 9.27
C ALA A 83 -12.03 -4.88 8.51
N SER A 84 -10.93 -5.37 7.96
CA SER A 84 -10.06 -4.58 7.08
C SER A 84 -10.83 -4.03 5.88
N SER A 85 -11.71 -4.83 5.28
CA SER A 85 -12.57 -4.40 4.17
C SER A 85 -13.53 -3.27 4.56
N LEU A 86 -14.06 -3.27 5.79
CA LEU A 86 -14.88 -2.16 6.31
C LEU A 86 -14.06 -0.88 6.54
N ILE A 87 -12.77 -1.04 6.89
CA ILE A 87 -11.84 0.07 7.09
C ILE A 87 -11.42 0.68 5.75
N GLN A 88 -11.33 -0.12 4.68
CA GLN A 88 -11.07 0.38 3.34
C GLN A 88 -12.14 1.40 2.90
N GLY A 89 -11.76 2.25 1.96
CA GLY A 89 -12.63 3.29 1.43
C GLY A 89 -11.82 4.37 0.71
N PRO A 90 -12.50 5.35 0.08
CA PRO A 90 -11.81 6.40 -0.67
C PRO A 90 -10.85 7.19 0.23
N GLY A 91 -9.65 7.49 -0.28
CA GLY A 91 -8.69 8.34 0.42
C GLY A 91 -9.26 9.72 0.71
N GLY A 92 -8.88 10.30 1.84
CA GLY A 92 -9.38 11.60 2.33
C GLY A 92 -10.76 11.53 2.98
N THR A 93 -11.40 10.36 3.02
CA THR A 93 -12.63 10.16 3.81
C THR A 93 -12.29 9.70 5.22
N LEU A 94 -13.18 9.97 6.18
CA LEU A 94 -13.04 9.49 7.55
C LEU A 94 -13.62 8.08 7.72
N VAL A 95 -12.98 7.29 8.56
CA VAL A 95 -13.53 6.07 9.14
C VAL A 95 -13.57 6.23 10.65
N LYS A 96 -14.72 5.92 11.25
CA LYS A 96 -14.91 5.94 12.69
C LYS A 96 -14.61 4.56 13.26
N LEU A 97 -13.64 4.46 14.14
CA LEU A 97 -13.35 3.23 14.87
C LEU A 97 -13.82 3.37 16.32
N MET A 98 -14.32 2.29 16.91
CA MET A 98 -14.32 2.15 18.36
C MET A 98 -13.24 1.17 18.76
N VAL A 99 -12.30 1.64 19.56
CA VAL A 99 -11.17 0.85 20.05
C VAL A 99 -11.20 0.78 21.57
N LYS A 100 -10.78 -0.35 22.13
CA LYS A 100 -10.60 -0.52 23.57
C LYS A 100 -9.11 -0.66 23.87
N HIS A 101 -8.60 0.22 24.73
CA HIS A 101 -7.17 0.26 25.07
C HIS A 101 -6.81 -0.81 26.10
N GLY A 102 -6.14 -1.88 25.68
CA GLY A 102 -5.76 -2.97 26.56
C GLY A 102 -6.96 -3.72 27.18
N LYS A 103 -6.71 -4.59 28.16
CA LYS A 103 -7.74 -5.50 28.70
C LYS A 103 -8.83 -4.77 29.51
N CYS A 104 -8.44 -3.76 30.28
CA CYS A 104 -9.31 -3.02 31.21
C CYS A 104 -9.30 -1.50 31.00
N GLY A 105 -8.74 -1.01 29.88
CA GLY A 105 -8.71 0.42 29.61
C GLY A 105 -9.99 0.94 28.96
N PRO A 106 -10.04 2.27 28.73
CA PRO A 106 -11.22 2.94 28.21
C PRO A 106 -11.53 2.48 26.77
N VAL A 107 -12.81 2.60 26.42
CA VAL A 107 -13.29 2.52 25.04
C VAL A 107 -13.29 3.94 24.50
N GLU A 108 -12.64 4.13 23.36
CA GLU A 108 -12.53 5.42 22.70
C GLU A 108 -13.06 5.32 21.26
N SER A 109 -13.76 6.38 20.83
CA SER A 109 -14.15 6.54 19.44
C SER A 109 -13.15 7.47 18.76
N VAL A 110 -12.51 6.97 17.71
CA VAL A 110 -11.49 7.71 16.96
C VAL A 110 -11.92 7.83 15.50
N ASP A 111 -11.93 9.06 14.98
CA ASP A 111 -12.13 9.33 13.57
C ASP A 111 -10.76 9.38 12.89
N VAL A 112 -10.55 8.52 11.90
CA VAL A 112 -9.26 8.34 11.24
C VAL A 112 -9.42 8.64 9.76
N GLU A 113 -8.55 9.49 9.22
CA GLU A 113 -8.53 9.78 7.79
C GLU A 113 -7.91 8.61 7.01
N ARG A 114 -8.64 8.10 6.01
CA ARG A 114 -8.12 7.08 5.10
C ARG A 114 -7.03 7.67 4.22
N GLN A 115 -5.87 7.03 4.17
CA GLN A 115 -4.88 7.36 3.15
C GLN A 115 -5.44 7.00 1.78
N PRO A 116 -5.09 7.78 0.74
CA PRO A 116 -5.32 7.37 -0.64
C PRO A 116 -4.73 5.99 -0.90
N SER A 117 -5.53 5.13 -1.52
CA SER A 117 -5.05 3.90 -2.15
C SER A 117 -3.99 4.28 -3.18
N ALA A 118 -2.74 3.99 -2.85
CA ALA A 118 -1.51 4.42 -3.54
C ALA A 118 -1.24 5.94 -3.50
N ARG A 119 -0.06 6.30 -2.98
CA ARG A 119 0.56 7.59 -3.29
C ARG A 119 1.16 7.49 -4.69
N THR A 120 1.27 8.62 -5.39
CA THR A 120 1.96 8.64 -6.67
C THR A 120 3.37 8.04 -6.49
N PRO A 121 3.73 6.99 -7.25
CA PRO A 121 5.08 6.42 -7.17
C PRO A 121 6.07 7.20 -8.06
N VAL A 122 5.62 8.29 -8.70
CA VAL A 122 6.34 9.00 -9.75
C VAL A 122 6.80 10.37 -9.26
N PHE A 123 8.09 10.65 -9.43
CA PHE A 123 8.67 11.98 -9.30
C PHE A 123 9.21 12.39 -10.66
N TYR A 124 9.04 13.64 -11.06
CA TYR A 124 9.54 14.09 -12.35
C TYR A 124 10.03 15.54 -12.30
N ARG A 125 10.99 15.85 -13.16
CA ARG A 125 11.54 17.20 -13.32
C ARG A 125 12.17 17.37 -14.70
N MET A 126 12.28 18.63 -15.12
CA MET A 126 13.04 18.98 -16.31
C MET A 126 14.52 19.06 -15.93
N GLU A 127 15.38 18.46 -16.75
CA GLU A 127 16.83 18.55 -16.65
C GLU A 127 17.37 19.18 -17.94
N GLN A 128 18.46 19.95 -17.80
CA GLN A 128 19.20 20.49 -18.92
C GLN A 128 20.57 19.80 -18.97
N ILE A 129 20.96 19.32 -20.14
CA ILE A 129 22.30 18.76 -20.35
C ILE A 129 23.19 19.88 -20.92
N ASP A 130 24.37 20.06 -20.32
CA ASP A 130 25.26 21.21 -20.52
C ASP A 130 25.50 21.60 -21.99
N HIS A 131 25.57 22.92 -22.22
CA HIS A 131 25.84 23.62 -23.49
C HIS A 131 24.84 23.41 -24.64
N GLY A 132 23.79 22.61 -24.45
CA GLY A 132 22.71 22.42 -25.43
C GLY A 132 21.40 23.13 -25.06
N SER A 133 20.61 23.45 -26.08
CA SER A 133 19.21 23.88 -25.95
C SER A 133 18.25 22.70 -25.67
N SER A 134 18.77 21.48 -25.55
CA SER A 134 17.97 20.26 -25.46
C SER A 134 17.56 19.99 -24.01
N LEU A 135 16.25 19.98 -23.78
CA LEU A 135 15.65 19.67 -22.50
C LEU A 135 15.36 18.17 -22.39
N VAL A 136 15.59 17.60 -21.20
CA VAL A 136 15.40 16.18 -20.90
C VAL A 136 14.38 16.03 -19.77
N GLY A 137 13.35 15.24 -20.01
CA GLY A 137 12.37 14.88 -19.00
C GLY A 137 12.88 13.75 -18.12
N TYR A 138 13.24 14.05 -16.87
CA TYR A 138 13.61 13.03 -15.89
C TYR A 138 12.35 12.56 -15.14
N VAL A 139 12.11 11.25 -15.13
CA VAL A 139 10.98 10.60 -14.45
C VAL A 139 11.52 9.45 -13.61
N ARG A 140 11.34 9.50 -12.29
CA ARG A 140 11.70 8.42 -11.36
C ARG A 140 10.46 7.67 -10.92
N LEU A 141 10.46 6.34 -11.10
CA LEU A 141 9.41 5.46 -10.60
C LEU A 141 9.92 4.66 -9.40
N LYS A 142 9.33 4.88 -8.22
CA LYS A 142 9.74 4.25 -6.97
C LYS A 142 9.21 2.81 -6.79
N GLU A 143 8.02 2.53 -7.28
CA GLU A 143 7.36 1.22 -7.17
C GLU A 143 6.31 1.04 -8.29
N PHE A 144 6.04 -0.20 -8.66
CA PHE A 144 4.99 -0.55 -9.61
C PHE A 144 3.64 -0.73 -8.88
N ASN A 145 3.03 0.36 -8.43
CA ASN A 145 1.68 0.31 -7.84
C ASN A 145 0.58 0.57 -8.88
N ALA A 146 -0.68 0.53 -8.47
CA ALA A 146 -1.84 0.68 -9.35
C ALA A 146 -1.91 2.05 -10.06
N LEU A 147 -1.24 3.09 -9.54
CA LEU A 147 -1.22 4.43 -10.14
C LEU A 147 -0.04 4.63 -11.10
N ALA A 148 0.98 3.78 -11.04
CA ALA A 148 2.27 3.96 -11.72
C ALA A 148 2.14 4.32 -13.21
N LYS A 149 1.30 3.59 -13.96
CA LYS A 149 1.08 3.83 -15.39
C LYS A 149 0.49 5.22 -15.65
N LYS A 150 -0.62 5.54 -14.98
CA LYS A 150 -1.32 6.82 -15.13
C LYS A 150 -0.39 7.98 -14.80
N ASP A 151 0.39 7.84 -13.74
CA ASP A 151 1.27 8.88 -13.26
C ASP A 151 2.49 9.08 -14.18
N ILE A 152 3.05 8.00 -14.74
CA ILE A 152 4.12 8.09 -15.76
C ILE A 152 3.60 8.81 -17.01
N VAL A 153 2.44 8.40 -17.54
CA VAL A 153 1.86 9.03 -18.74
C VAL A 153 1.64 10.53 -18.49
N THR A 154 1.09 10.88 -17.32
CA THR A 154 0.85 12.27 -16.94
C THR A 154 2.16 13.07 -16.81
N ALA A 155 3.18 12.50 -16.16
CA ALA A 155 4.48 13.13 -16.01
C ALA A 155 5.18 13.36 -17.36
N MET A 156 5.19 12.35 -18.22
CA MET A 156 5.80 12.43 -19.54
C MET A 156 5.10 13.46 -20.43
N GLN A 157 3.77 13.51 -20.41
CA GLN A 157 3.01 14.51 -21.18
C GLN A 157 3.36 15.93 -20.72
N ARG A 158 3.36 16.18 -19.40
CA ARG A 158 3.72 17.50 -18.85
C ARG A 158 5.13 17.93 -19.23
N LEU A 159 6.09 17.01 -19.13
CA LEU A 159 7.48 17.29 -19.52
C LEU A 159 7.61 17.54 -21.03
N ARG A 160 6.86 16.80 -21.86
CA ARG A 160 6.81 17.05 -23.31
C ARG A 160 6.24 18.44 -23.63
N ASP A 161 5.16 18.83 -22.97
CA ASP A 161 4.55 20.16 -23.14
C ASP A 161 5.49 21.29 -22.68
N MET A 162 6.38 21.00 -21.73
CA MET A 162 7.46 21.90 -21.30
C MET A 162 8.70 21.90 -22.23
N GLY A 163 8.69 21.12 -23.31
CA GLY A 163 9.75 21.10 -24.33
C GLY A 163 10.79 19.98 -24.19
N ALA A 164 10.54 18.95 -23.37
CA ALA A 164 11.42 17.79 -23.28
C ALA A 164 11.53 17.06 -24.64
N SER A 165 12.74 16.95 -25.14
CA SER A 165 13.09 16.27 -26.40
C SER A 165 13.47 14.80 -26.21
N SER A 166 13.82 14.42 -24.98
CA SER A 166 14.18 13.07 -24.58
C SER A 166 13.78 12.82 -23.12
N PHE A 167 13.77 11.55 -22.71
CA PHE A 167 13.34 11.13 -21.38
C PHE A 167 14.34 10.19 -20.72
N VAL A 168 14.44 10.28 -19.40
CA VAL A 168 15.13 9.32 -18.54
C VAL A 168 14.10 8.71 -17.59
N LEU A 169 13.88 7.40 -17.68
CA LEU A 169 13.11 6.64 -16.69
C LEU A 169 14.07 6.03 -15.66
N ASP A 170 14.10 6.61 -14.46
CA ASP A 170 14.93 6.15 -13.36
C ASP A 170 14.18 5.11 -12.50
N LEU A 171 14.67 3.87 -12.56
CA LEU A 171 14.18 2.72 -11.79
C LEU A 171 15.13 2.34 -10.63
N ARG A 172 16.11 3.18 -10.30
CA ARG A 172 17.02 2.89 -9.18
C ARG A 172 16.25 2.88 -7.86
N ASP A 173 16.57 1.87 -7.05
CA ASP A 173 15.92 1.56 -5.77
C ASP A 173 14.43 1.16 -5.89
N ASN A 174 13.97 0.81 -7.10
CA ASN A 174 12.64 0.27 -7.32
C ASN A 174 12.63 -1.24 -7.03
N LEU A 175 11.94 -1.64 -5.95
CA LEU A 175 11.86 -3.03 -5.51
C LEU A 175 10.84 -3.88 -6.28
N GLY A 176 10.23 -3.33 -7.33
CA GLY A 176 9.18 -3.97 -8.11
C GLY A 176 7.77 -3.53 -7.71
N GLY A 177 6.83 -4.48 -7.74
CA GLY A 177 5.42 -4.24 -7.46
C GLY A 177 4.54 -5.10 -8.36
N LEU A 178 3.37 -4.59 -8.72
CA LEU A 178 2.41 -5.25 -9.58
C LEU A 178 3.01 -5.54 -10.97
N VAL A 179 3.20 -6.82 -11.29
CA VAL A 179 3.73 -7.28 -12.59
C VAL A 179 2.96 -6.68 -13.76
N GLN A 180 1.63 -6.67 -13.67
CA GLN A 180 0.75 -6.08 -14.68
C GLN A 180 1.04 -4.59 -14.93
N ALA A 181 1.33 -3.82 -13.87
CA ALA A 181 1.70 -2.42 -14.02
C ALA A 181 3.03 -2.28 -14.78
N GLY A 182 3.99 -3.15 -14.54
CA GLY A 182 5.24 -3.22 -15.30
C GLY A 182 5.02 -3.49 -16.80
N VAL A 183 4.22 -4.51 -17.13
CA VAL A 183 3.86 -4.84 -18.52
C VAL A 183 3.18 -3.67 -19.21
N GLU A 184 2.22 -3.03 -18.54
CA GLU A 184 1.49 -1.90 -19.13
C GLU A 184 2.34 -0.64 -19.32
N ILE A 185 3.33 -0.41 -18.44
CA ILE A 185 4.30 0.67 -18.60
C ILE A 185 5.28 0.36 -19.74
N ALA A 186 5.76 -0.88 -19.87
CA ALA A 186 6.66 -1.28 -20.95
C ALA A 186 6.03 -1.04 -22.33
N LYS A 187 4.73 -1.34 -22.48
CA LYS A 187 3.95 -1.08 -23.70
C LYS A 187 3.88 0.39 -24.11
N LEU A 188 4.23 1.35 -23.25
CA LEU A 188 4.32 2.76 -23.63
C LEU A 188 5.54 3.05 -24.52
N PHE A 189 6.55 2.17 -24.53
CA PHE A 189 7.84 2.39 -25.18
C PHE A 189 8.14 1.38 -26.29
N LEU A 190 7.40 0.28 -26.36
CA LEU A 190 7.61 -0.81 -27.31
C LEU A 190 6.67 -0.69 -28.51
N ASN A 191 7.08 -1.23 -29.66
CA ASN A 191 6.25 -1.28 -30.86
C ASN A 191 5.19 -2.39 -30.75
N GLU A 192 4.10 -2.27 -31.53
CA GLU A 192 3.09 -3.33 -31.59
C GLU A 192 3.71 -4.68 -31.98
N GLY A 193 3.54 -5.69 -31.11
CA GLY A 193 4.03 -7.06 -31.34
C GLY A 193 5.25 -7.47 -30.51
N GLU A 194 5.92 -6.53 -29.83
CA GLU A 194 7.00 -6.86 -28.88
C GLU A 194 6.40 -7.31 -27.54
N MET A 195 6.68 -8.56 -27.12
CA MET A 195 6.17 -9.14 -25.87
C MET A 195 7.21 -9.04 -24.74
N VAL A 196 6.70 -8.81 -23.52
CA VAL A 196 7.43 -8.84 -22.23
C VAL A 196 6.86 -9.98 -21.40
#